data_AF-A0A7Z9KY71-F1
#
_entry.id   AF-A0A7Z9KY71-F1
#
_cell.length_a   1.000
_cell.length_b   1.000
_cell.length_c   1.000
_cell.angle_alpha   90.00
_cell.angle_beta   90.00
_cell.angle_gamma   90.00
#
_symmetry.space_group_name_H-M   'P 1'
#
loop_
_entity.id
_entity.type
_entity.pdbx_description
1 polymer ?
#
loop_
_entity_poly.entity_id
_entity_poly.type
_entity_poly.pdbx_seq_one_letter_code
_entity_poly.pdbx_strand_id
1 'polypeptide(L)'
;MASHTRRVRFDELNYFCGRASFTGAGVVDLCHDIVRRAETIEDAVKIANERPVASTWGIMVSSASERRAVVLETTCKDVAVLEHMPGNHYLGCANQHHHGRVSGGQVAPMPAWFEHSSAREMRLRQVVDKSLSKGGMSAGDMADLLGDSVDPYDQKARPGGCMIAQGISVKSVVMEPEKECVHVSVGDVPTGWGPYLTVPWSWDGEVGLVDMDLQELQINNNAPRPNQEGYSHFLAATRMHMDTHDLKAVAGALDCAIAADPNEPTYRFMRGVICLRDLQFQEGADHLDHGLAHEESPFRRAQLLLWASRVADQLKLTENAVQLRTELLSIRHPHVGEYQAAAEREQKNRYPRRKFPRVVLNFTMAEAM
;
A
#
# COMPACT_ATOMS: atom_id res chain seq x y z
N MET A 1 -5.88 -43.34 -16.47
CA MET A 1 -4.68 -42.52 -16.32
C MET A 1 -5.12 -41.19 -15.75
N ALA A 2 -4.82 -40.90 -14.49
CA ALA A 2 -5.15 -39.61 -13.88
C ALA A 2 -4.17 -38.56 -14.42
N SER A 3 -4.67 -37.56 -15.15
CA SER A 3 -3.84 -36.43 -15.57
C SER A 3 -3.35 -35.72 -14.30
N HIS A 4 -2.03 -35.63 -14.17
CA HIS A 4 -1.39 -34.87 -13.10
C HIS A 4 -1.45 -33.40 -13.52
N THR A 5 -2.54 -32.73 -13.17
CA THR A 5 -2.77 -31.33 -13.51
C THR A 5 -1.81 -30.45 -12.71
N ARG A 6 -1.00 -29.62 -13.40
CA ARG A 6 -0.17 -28.58 -12.78
C ARG A 6 -1.06 -27.55 -12.08
N ARG A 7 -0.73 -27.14 -10.86
CA ARG A 7 -1.63 -26.30 -10.02
C ARG A 7 -0.94 -25.20 -9.21
N VAL A 8 0.28 -24.81 -9.57
CA VAL A 8 1.05 -23.78 -8.84
C VAL A 8 0.82 -22.39 -9.44
N ARG A 9 0.50 -21.37 -8.64
CA ARG A 9 0.18 -19.98 -9.09
C ARG A 9 1.04 -18.91 -8.41
N PHE A 10 1.02 -17.65 -8.87
CA PHE A 10 1.77 -16.56 -8.21
C PHE A 10 1.17 -15.14 -8.23
N ASP A 11 1.67 -14.28 -7.32
CA ASP A 11 1.49 -12.81 -7.28
C ASP A 11 2.75 -12.11 -6.71
N GLU A 12 3.05 -10.86 -7.08
CA GLU A 12 4.29 -10.14 -6.77
C GLU A 12 4.10 -9.01 -5.72
N LEU A 13 4.97 -8.96 -4.71
CA LEU A 13 5.08 -7.89 -3.72
C LEU A 13 6.46 -7.24 -3.79
N ASN A 14 6.50 -5.93 -4.04
CA ASN A 14 7.73 -5.14 -4.01
C ASN A 14 8.28 -5.00 -2.58
N TYR A 15 9.58 -5.27 -2.38
CA TYR A 15 10.30 -4.93 -1.15
C TYR A 15 11.52 -4.06 -1.49
N PHE A 16 11.91 -3.17 -0.58
CA PHE A 16 13.16 -2.42 -0.71
C PHE A 16 14.25 -3.03 0.17
N CYS A 17 15.41 -3.28 -0.43
CA CYS A 17 16.60 -3.81 0.25
C CYS A 17 17.83 -3.05 -0.22
N GLY A 18 18.78 -2.83 0.68
CA GLY A 18 20.04 -2.14 0.36
C GLY A 18 20.99 -2.94 -0.55
N ARG A 19 20.56 -4.12 -1.03
CA ARG A 19 21.35 -5.03 -1.85
C ARG A 19 20.58 -5.35 -3.14
N ALA A 20 21.25 -5.13 -4.27
CA ALA A 20 20.81 -5.54 -5.59
C ALA A 20 21.92 -6.32 -6.28
N SER A 21 21.56 -7.15 -7.26
CA SER A 21 22.50 -7.85 -8.13
C SER A 21 22.26 -7.45 -9.59
N PHE A 22 23.30 -7.02 -10.29
CA PHE A 22 23.23 -6.67 -11.70
C PHE A 22 23.27 -7.88 -12.64
N THR A 23 23.50 -9.08 -12.10
CA THR A 23 23.56 -10.33 -12.85
C THR A 23 22.44 -11.30 -12.45
N GLY A 24 21.56 -10.89 -11.54
CA GLY A 24 20.40 -11.69 -11.13
C GLY A 24 19.29 -11.66 -12.18
N ALA A 25 18.38 -12.63 -12.10
CA ALA A 25 17.20 -12.66 -12.97
C ALA A 25 16.21 -11.54 -12.61
N GLY A 26 15.43 -11.08 -13.58
CA GLY A 26 14.24 -10.28 -13.29
C GLY A 26 13.20 -11.13 -12.54
N VAL A 27 12.41 -10.52 -11.66
CA VAL A 27 11.35 -11.24 -10.92
C VAL A 27 10.34 -11.88 -11.88
N VAL A 28 9.97 -11.17 -12.94
CA VAL A 28 9.06 -11.66 -13.97
C VAL A 28 9.58 -12.95 -14.61
N ASP A 29 10.89 -13.05 -14.84
CA ASP A 29 11.49 -14.26 -15.39
C ASP A 29 11.44 -15.43 -14.40
N LEU A 30 11.68 -15.15 -13.10
CA LEU A 30 11.54 -16.16 -12.05
C LEU A 30 10.09 -16.64 -11.96
N CYS A 31 9.12 -15.73 -11.95
CA CYS A 31 7.70 -16.06 -11.93
C CYS A 31 7.29 -16.89 -13.14
N HIS A 32 7.75 -16.54 -14.35
CA HIS A 32 7.52 -17.34 -15.55
C HIS A 32 8.11 -18.75 -15.44
N ASP A 33 9.31 -18.89 -14.87
CA ASP A 33 9.92 -20.21 -14.64
C ASP A 33 9.11 -21.05 -13.67
N ILE A 34 8.68 -20.47 -12.54
CA ILE A 34 7.83 -21.14 -11.56
C ILE A 34 6.55 -21.62 -12.24
N VAL A 35 5.84 -20.74 -12.95
CA VAL A 35 4.60 -21.08 -13.68
C VAL A 35 4.78 -22.21 -14.68
N ARG A 36 5.89 -22.22 -15.41
CA ARG A 36 6.12 -23.19 -16.49
C ARG A 36 6.58 -24.56 -15.99
N ARG A 37 7.27 -24.60 -14.84
CA ARG A 37 8.01 -25.79 -14.39
C ARG A 37 7.52 -26.38 -13.09
N ALA A 38 6.93 -25.59 -12.19
CA ALA A 38 6.52 -26.07 -10.87
C ALA A 38 5.23 -26.88 -10.94
N GLU A 39 5.23 -28.07 -10.34
CA GLU A 39 4.03 -28.89 -10.17
C GLU A 39 3.58 -28.91 -8.70
N THR A 40 4.52 -28.62 -7.79
CA THR A 40 4.31 -28.49 -6.35
C THR A 40 4.90 -27.19 -5.80
N ILE A 41 4.54 -26.82 -4.57
CA ILE A 41 5.19 -25.71 -3.85
C ILE A 41 6.69 -25.97 -3.70
N GLU A 42 7.11 -27.20 -3.43
CA GLU A 42 8.54 -27.56 -3.31
C GLU A 42 9.32 -27.31 -4.61
N ASP A 43 8.72 -27.59 -5.77
CA ASP A 43 9.33 -27.26 -7.06
C ASP A 43 9.51 -25.75 -7.22
N ALA A 44 8.52 -24.95 -6.81
CA ALA A 44 8.61 -23.49 -6.86
C ALA A 44 9.75 -22.97 -5.97
N VAL A 45 9.88 -23.52 -4.76
CA VAL A 45 10.99 -23.20 -3.83
C VAL A 45 12.33 -23.58 -4.46
N LYS A 46 12.45 -24.76 -5.05
CA LYS A 46 13.67 -25.21 -5.73
C LYS A 46 14.04 -24.30 -6.89
N ILE A 47 13.09 -23.95 -7.76
CA ILE A 47 13.29 -23.04 -8.89
C ILE A 47 13.77 -21.66 -8.41
N ALA A 48 13.16 -21.11 -7.36
CA ALA A 48 13.58 -19.84 -6.78
C ALA A 48 15.01 -19.89 -6.22
N ASN A 49 15.42 -20.99 -5.60
CA ASN A 49 16.79 -21.18 -5.13
C ASN A 49 17.81 -21.35 -6.27
N GLU A 50 17.42 -22.00 -7.37
CA GLU A 50 18.28 -22.18 -8.56
C GLU A 50 18.50 -20.87 -9.33
N ARG A 51 17.59 -19.89 -9.21
CA ARG A 51 17.59 -18.67 -10.02
C ARG A 51 17.56 -17.41 -9.15
N PRO A 52 18.72 -16.97 -8.61
CA PRO A 52 18.83 -15.74 -7.83
C PRO A 52 18.30 -14.52 -8.59
N VAL A 53 17.47 -13.72 -7.92
CA VAL A 53 16.86 -12.50 -8.47
C VAL A 53 17.77 -11.28 -8.33
N ALA A 54 17.56 -10.27 -9.17
CA ALA A 54 18.30 -9.02 -9.13
C ALA A 54 17.91 -8.12 -7.94
N SER A 55 16.68 -8.25 -7.45
CA SER A 55 16.07 -7.38 -6.43
C SER A 55 15.26 -8.20 -5.42
N THR A 56 14.57 -7.54 -4.49
CA THR A 56 13.82 -8.18 -3.41
C THR A 56 12.31 -8.22 -3.65
N TRP A 57 11.71 -9.39 -3.50
CA TRP A 57 10.29 -9.63 -3.80
C TRP A 57 9.65 -10.64 -2.88
N GLY A 58 8.35 -10.49 -2.64
CA GLY A 58 7.49 -11.53 -2.11
C GLY A 58 6.73 -12.14 -3.25
N ILE A 59 6.87 -13.44 -3.47
CA ILE A 59 6.13 -14.16 -4.52
C ILE A 59 5.15 -15.08 -3.82
N MET A 60 3.87 -14.72 -3.79
CA MET A 60 2.83 -15.63 -3.29
C MET A 60 2.83 -16.86 -4.19
N VAL A 61 2.74 -18.06 -3.63
CA VAL A 61 2.64 -19.31 -4.37
C VAL A 61 1.58 -20.22 -3.75
N SER A 62 0.57 -20.61 -4.50
CA SER A 62 -0.51 -21.49 -4.03
C SER A 62 -0.64 -22.76 -4.87
N SER A 63 -0.97 -23.88 -4.23
CA SER A 63 -1.21 -25.17 -4.87
C SER A 63 -2.57 -25.73 -4.48
N ALA A 64 -3.44 -25.97 -5.46
CA ALA A 64 -4.77 -26.53 -5.21
C ALA A 64 -4.76 -28.03 -4.88
N SER A 65 -3.80 -28.80 -5.39
CA SER A 65 -3.64 -30.21 -5.00
C SER A 65 -3.16 -30.35 -3.56
N GLU A 66 -2.26 -29.46 -3.13
CA GLU A 66 -1.72 -29.43 -1.76
C GLU A 66 -2.61 -28.65 -0.78
N ARG A 67 -3.59 -27.89 -1.29
CA ARG A 67 -4.45 -26.96 -0.52
C ARG A 67 -3.64 -26.06 0.43
N ARG A 68 -2.55 -25.53 -0.10
CA ARG A 68 -1.54 -24.78 0.65
C ARG A 68 -1.10 -23.57 -0.14
N ALA A 69 -0.68 -22.53 0.57
CA ALA A 69 -0.04 -21.36 0.00
C ALA A 69 1.17 -20.95 0.86
N VAL A 70 2.17 -20.39 0.19
CA VAL A 70 3.39 -19.84 0.79
C VAL A 70 3.72 -18.50 0.13
N VAL A 71 4.52 -17.66 0.77
CA VAL A 71 5.18 -16.53 0.11
C VAL A 71 6.67 -16.84 0.03
N LEU A 72 7.23 -16.84 -1.17
CA LEU A 72 8.66 -16.92 -1.39
C LEU A 72 9.22 -15.50 -1.23
N GLU A 73 9.84 -15.24 -0.09
CA GLU A 73 10.53 -13.99 0.18
C GLU A 73 11.94 -14.08 -0.37
N THR A 74 12.23 -13.29 -1.41
CA THR A 74 13.46 -13.38 -2.18
C THR A 74 14.33 -12.15 -1.98
N THR A 75 15.63 -12.37 -1.95
CA THR A 75 16.68 -11.36 -2.08
C THR A 75 17.66 -11.79 -3.15
N CYS A 76 18.60 -10.91 -3.51
CA CYS A 76 19.66 -11.28 -4.44
C CYS A 76 20.64 -12.35 -3.93
N LYS A 77 20.51 -12.80 -2.67
CA LYS A 77 21.39 -13.78 -2.05
C LYS A 77 20.68 -14.99 -1.46
N ASP A 78 19.40 -14.86 -1.14
CA ASP A 78 18.69 -15.85 -0.33
C ASP A 78 17.21 -15.86 -0.68
N VAL A 79 16.58 -17.02 -0.50
CA VAL A 79 15.15 -17.24 -0.62
C VAL A 79 14.67 -17.86 0.69
N ALA A 80 13.62 -17.27 1.26
CA ALA A 80 12.94 -17.78 2.42
C ALA A 80 11.49 -18.15 2.07
N VAL A 81 10.96 -19.15 2.76
CA VAL A 81 9.58 -19.59 2.59
C VAL A 81 8.80 -19.12 3.81
N LEU A 82 7.84 -18.22 3.58
CA LEU A 82 6.89 -17.78 4.59
C LEU A 82 5.61 -18.61 4.46
N GLU A 83 5.21 -19.22 5.56
CA GLU A 83 3.95 -19.96 5.67
C GLU A 83 2.93 -19.18 6.50
N HIS A 84 1.69 -19.64 6.52
CA HIS A 84 0.71 -19.11 7.46
C HIS A 84 1.19 -19.31 8.91
N MET A 85 0.77 -18.39 9.80
CA MET A 85 1.08 -18.53 11.22
C MET A 85 0.44 -19.81 11.81
N PRO A 86 1.07 -20.45 12.82
CA PRO A 86 0.44 -21.55 13.53
C PRO A 86 -0.94 -21.16 14.08
N GLY A 87 -1.94 -22.00 13.84
CA GLY A 87 -3.33 -21.74 14.25
C GLY A 87 -4.16 -20.96 13.22
N ASN A 88 -3.54 -20.39 12.18
CA ASN A 88 -4.26 -19.79 11.06
C ASN A 88 -4.47 -20.80 9.93
N HIS A 89 -5.52 -20.57 9.13
CA HIS A 89 -5.79 -21.30 7.89
C HIS A 89 -5.63 -20.41 6.65
N TYR A 90 -5.01 -19.23 6.81
CA TYR A 90 -4.81 -18.24 5.76
C TYR A 90 -3.41 -17.62 5.85
N LEU A 91 -2.91 -17.16 4.71
CA LEU A 91 -1.67 -16.39 4.60
C LEU A 91 -2.00 -15.04 3.98
N GLY A 92 -1.60 -13.96 4.64
CA GLY A 92 -1.72 -12.60 4.14
C GLY A 92 -0.38 -11.88 4.31
N CYS A 93 0.03 -11.14 3.29
CA CYS A 93 1.30 -10.43 3.25
C CYS A 93 1.13 -9.12 2.48
N ALA A 94 1.78 -8.06 2.95
CA ALA A 94 1.93 -6.82 2.21
C ALA A 94 3.42 -6.59 1.91
N ASN A 95 3.81 -5.35 1.58
CA ASN A 95 5.15 -5.00 1.10
C ASN A 95 6.23 -4.94 2.21
N GLN A 96 6.25 -5.94 3.11
CA GLN A 96 7.32 -6.17 4.08
C GLN A 96 7.79 -7.64 4.14
N HIS A 97 9.09 -7.86 4.37
CA HIS A 97 9.63 -9.19 4.67
C HIS A 97 9.33 -9.55 6.13
N HIS A 98 8.95 -10.80 6.35
CA HIS A 98 8.68 -11.37 7.67
C HIS A 98 9.73 -12.38 8.09
N HIS A 99 10.35 -13.08 7.14
CA HIS A 99 11.28 -14.15 7.47
C HIS A 99 12.65 -13.59 7.86
N GLY A 100 13.13 -13.96 9.07
CA GLY A 100 14.36 -13.42 9.67
C GLY A 100 15.63 -13.56 8.82
N ARG A 101 15.70 -14.57 7.96
CA ARG A 101 16.82 -14.78 7.01
C ARG A 101 16.98 -13.65 5.99
N VAL A 102 15.88 -13.05 5.56
CA VAL A 102 15.84 -12.08 4.46
C VAL A 102 15.48 -10.67 4.92
N SER A 103 14.77 -10.53 6.05
CA SER A 103 14.34 -9.23 6.58
C SER A 103 15.49 -8.33 7.03
N GLY A 104 16.65 -8.89 7.42
CA GLY A 104 17.79 -8.10 7.89
C GLY A 104 18.43 -7.15 6.85
N GLY A 105 18.11 -7.30 5.57
CA GLY A 105 18.54 -6.39 4.50
C GLY A 105 17.52 -5.33 4.11
N GLN A 106 16.30 -5.40 4.65
CA GLN A 106 15.21 -4.52 4.26
C GLN A 106 15.50 -3.07 4.67
N VAL A 107 15.22 -2.15 3.76
CA VAL A 107 15.37 -0.70 3.96
C VAL A 107 14.00 -0.08 3.76
N ALA A 108 13.57 0.79 4.67
CA ALA A 108 12.48 1.70 4.37
C ALA A 108 13.04 3.02 3.87
N PRO A 109 12.60 3.51 2.71
CA PRO A 109 13.01 4.84 2.24
C PRO A 109 12.45 5.96 3.13
N MET A 110 11.39 5.68 3.91
CA MET A 110 10.75 6.61 4.84
C MET A 110 9.87 5.85 5.85
N PRO A 111 9.56 6.43 7.04
CA PRO A 111 8.69 5.81 8.05
C PRO A 111 7.35 5.32 7.50
N ALA A 112 6.74 6.11 6.61
CA ALA A 112 5.47 5.78 5.98
C ALA A 112 5.50 4.44 5.24
N TRP A 113 6.64 4.05 4.67
CA TRP A 113 6.72 2.80 3.91
C TRP A 113 6.41 1.56 4.77
N PHE A 114 7.04 1.49 5.95
CA PHE A 114 6.81 0.39 6.88
C PHE A 114 5.40 0.45 7.44
N GLU A 115 4.96 1.65 7.79
CA GLU A 115 3.63 1.86 8.35
C GLU A 115 2.54 1.41 7.37
N HIS A 116 2.59 1.85 6.11
CA HIS A 116 1.62 1.44 5.11
C HIS A 116 1.54 -0.07 4.89
N SER A 117 2.69 -0.74 4.95
CA SER A 117 2.74 -2.20 4.79
C SER A 117 2.17 -2.89 6.03
N SER A 118 2.56 -2.44 7.23
CA SER A 118 2.04 -2.95 8.51
C SER A 118 0.53 -2.75 8.64
N ALA A 119 0.03 -1.56 8.27
CA ALA A 119 -1.38 -1.22 8.34
C ALA A 119 -2.21 -2.01 7.33
N ARG A 120 -1.74 -2.20 6.09
CA ARG A 120 -2.43 -3.06 5.10
C ARG A 120 -2.53 -4.50 5.57
N GLU A 121 -1.48 -5.05 6.19
CA GLU A 121 -1.56 -6.39 6.79
C GLU A 121 -2.52 -6.44 7.98
N MET A 122 -2.53 -5.41 8.82
CA MET A 122 -3.50 -5.29 9.91
C MET A 122 -4.93 -5.28 9.37
N ARG A 123 -5.21 -4.46 8.35
CA ARG A 123 -6.52 -4.38 7.70
C ARG A 123 -6.92 -5.69 7.05
N LEU A 124 -5.99 -6.35 6.34
CA LEU A 124 -6.20 -7.67 5.77
C LEU A 124 -6.64 -8.67 6.84
N ARG A 125 -5.94 -8.74 7.98
CA ARG A 125 -6.32 -9.63 9.08
C ARG A 125 -7.69 -9.29 9.65
N GLN A 126 -7.99 -8.00 9.89
CA GLN A 126 -9.31 -7.57 10.36
C GLN A 126 -10.45 -8.04 9.44
N VAL A 127 -10.27 -7.94 8.12
CA VAL A 127 -11.26 -8.36 7.13
C VAL A 127 -11.37 -9.89 7.07
N VAL A 128 -10.23 -10.59 7.01
CA VAL A 128 -10.19 -12.06 6.98
C VAL A 128 -10.84 -12.64 8.23
N ASP A 129 -10.48 -12.18 9.43
CA ASP A 129 -11.02 -12.69 10.68
C ASP A 129 -12.54 -12.49 10.76
N LYS A 130 -13.03 -11.34 10.28
CA LYS A 130 -14.47 -11.07 10.14
C LYS A 130 -15.15 -12.04 9.18
N SER A 131 -14.54 -12.36 8.04
CA SER A 131 -15.10 -13.30 7.08
C SER A 131 -15.02 -14.75 7.55
N LEU A 132 -13.96 -15.15 8.23
CA LEU A 132 -13.83 -16.47 8.87
C LEU A 132 -14.94 -16.71 9.91
N SER A 133 -15.34 -15.67 10.66
CA SER A 133 -16.49 -15.76 11.59
C SER A 133 -17.83 -16.07 10.89
N LYS A 134 -17.90 -15.86 9.56
CA LYS A 134 -19.07 -16.13 8.71
C LYS A 134 -18.92 -17.42 7.86
N GLY A 135 -17.86 -18.19 8.07
CA GLY A 135 -17.63 -19.47 7.39
C GLY A 135 -16.57 -19.43 6.28
N GLY A 136 -15.86 -18.33 6.08
CA GLY A 136 -14.76 -18.24 5.11
C GLY A 136 -14.82 -17.00 4.23
N MET A 137 -13.95 -16.93 3.23
CA MET A 137 -13.96 -15.88 2.19
C MET A 137 -14.36 -16.48 0.85
N SER A 138 -15.34 -15.85 0.20
CA SER A 138 -15.67 -16.08 -1.20
C SER A 138 -14.75 -15.27 -2.11
N ALA A 139 -14.80 -15.52 -3.42
CA ALA A 139 -14.12 -14.66 -4.41
C ALA A 139 -14.62 -13.20 -4.36
N GLY A 140 -15.90 -13.00 -4.03
CA GLY A 140 -16.47 -11.66 -3.81
C GLY A 140 -15.85 -10.97 -2.60
N ASP A 141 -15.69 -11.67 -1.47
CA ASP A 141 -15.04 -11.11 -0.28
C ASP A 141 -13.57 -10.76 -0.55
N MET A 142 -12.87 -11.56 -1.37
CA MET A 142 -11.49 -11.27 -1.79
C MET A 142 -11.42 -10.06 -2.74
N ALA A 143 -12.38 -9.91 -3.65
CA ALA A 143 -12.48 -8.74 -4.52
C ALA A 143 -12.77 -7.46 -3.69
N ASP A 144 -13.68 -7.56 -2.72
CA ASP A 144 -13.99 -6.48 -1.77
C ASP A 144 -12.75 -6.10 -0.96
N LEU A 145 -11.99 -7.08 -0.47
CA LEU A 145 -10.73 -6.84 0.24
C LEU A 145 -9.74 -6.05 -0.62
N LEU A 146 -9.56 -6.42 -1.90
CA LEU A 146 -8.66 -5.72 -2.83
C LEU A 146 -9.12 -4.30 -3.16
N GLY A 147 -10.42 -4.01 -3.01
CA GLY A 147 -11.01 -2.68 -3.16
C GLY A 147 -11.10 -1.87 -1.85
N ASP A 148 -10.69 -2.43 -0.71
CA ASP A 148 -10.88 -1.81 0.60
C ASP A 148 -9.97 -0.60 0.80
N SER A 149 -10.59 0.57 1.01
CA SER A 149 -9.87 1.83 1.25
C SER A 149 -9.87 2.25 2.73
N VAL A 150 -10.12 1.34 3.67
CA VAL A 150 -10.24 1.67 5.10
C VAL A 150 -8.88 1.69 5.77
N ASP A 151 -8.60 2.78 6.52
CA ASP A 151 -7.47 2.83 7.45
C ASP A 151 -7.79 1.98 8.70
N PRO A 152 -6.91 1.04 9.11
CA PRO A 152 -7.21 0.10 10.18
C PRO A 152 -7.23 0.74 11.58
N TYR A 153 -6.72 1.94 11.78
CA TYR A 153 -6.66 2.59 13.09
C TYR A 153 -7.93 3.38 13.41
N ASP A 154 -8.47 4.09 12.43
CA ASP A 154 -9.68 4.92 12.60
C ASP A 154 -10.94 4.33 11.96
N GLN A 155 -10.79 3.25 11.18
CA GLN A 155 -11.87 2.55 10.48
C GLN A 155 -12.64 3.42 9.48
N LYS A 156 -12.03 4.49 8.97
CA LYS A 156 -12.59 5.38 7.93
C LYS A 156 -12.01 5.04 6.57
N ALA A 157 -12.82 5.17 5.52
CA ALA A 157 -12.32 5.07 4.16
C ALA A 157 -11.51 6.32 3.81
N ARG A 158 -10.27 6.12 3.35
CA ARG A 158 -9.29 7.17 3.07
C ARG A 158 -8.99 7.26 1.57
N PRO A 159 -8.51 8.42 1.09
CA PRO A 159 -8.12 8.61 -0.31
C PRO A 159 -6.65 8.32 -0.60
N GLY A 160 -5.84 8.14 0.44
CA GLY A 160 -4.43 7.83 0.38
C GLY A 160 -4.02 7.21 1.71
N GLY A 161 -2.84 6.61 1.76
CA GLY A 161 -2.32 6.17 3.04
C GLY A 161 -2.40 4.67 3.31
N CYS A 162 -2.72 4.36 4.56
CA CYS A 162 -2.66 3.05 5.22
C CYS A 162 -3.80 2.11 4.82
N MET A 163 -4.11 2.03 3.53
CA MET A 163 -5.26 1.33 2.95
C MET A 163 -4.84 0.34 1.86
N ILE A 164 -5.68 -0.67 1.57
CA ILE A 164 -5.34 -1.74 0.61
C ILE A 164 -5.45 -1.22 -0.84
N ALA A 165 -6.60 -0.67 -1.21
CA ALA A 165 -6.82 -0.10 -2.53
C ALA A 165 -6.17 1.28 -2.63
N GLN A 166 -5.15 1.44 -3.47
CA GLN A 166 -4.41 2.70 -3.64
C GLN A 166 -4.50 3.20 -5.08
N GLY A 167 -4.39 4.52 -5.32
CA GLY A 167 -4.45 5.09 -6.67
C GLY A 167 -3.35 4.61 -7.65
N ILE A 168 -2.40 3.80 -7.18
CA ILE A 168 -1.37 3.12 -7.97
C ILE A 168 -1.61 1.62 -8.13
N SER A 169 -2.72 1.09 -7.61
CA SER A 169 -3.13 -0.31 -7.79
C SER A 169 -3.65 -0.47 -9.21
N VAL A 170 -2.76 -0.84 -10.13
CA VAL A 170 -3.03 -0.98 -11.58
C VAL A 170 -3.59 -2.34 -11.99
N LYS A 171 -3.63 -3.31 -11.07
CA LYS A 171 -4.18 -4.64 -11.32
C LYS A 171 -4.69 -5.25 -10.02
N SER A 172 -5.83 -5.93 -10.10
CA SER A 172 -6.42 -6.67 -8.99
C SER A 172 -7.00 -7.98 -9.51
N VAL A 173 -6.55 -9.09 -8.93
CA VAL A 173 -6.89 -10.43 -9.39
C VAL A 173 -7.25 -11.31 -8.21
N VAL A 174 -8.32 -12.08 -8.35
CA VAL A 174 -8.66 -13.18 -7.43
C VAL A 174 -8.55 -14.48 -8.21
N MET A 175 -7.87 -15.47 -7.65
CA MET A 175 -7.65 -16.76 -8.32
C MET A 175 -8.39 -17.87 -7.58
N GLU A 176 -9.20 -18.66 -8.28
CA GLU A 176 -9.87 -19.84 -7.73
C GLU A 176 -9.37 -21.11 -8.45
N PRO A 177 -8.22 -21.66 -8.05
CA PRO A 177 -7.62 -22.80 -8.74
C PRO A 177 -8.46 -24.07 -8.75
N GLU A 178 -9.22 -24.37 -7.70
CA GLU A 178 -10.14 -25.53 -7.71
C GLU A 178 -11.31 -25.36 -8.70
N LYS A 179 -11.65 -24.11 -9.07
CA LYS A 179 -12.70 -23.79 -10.06
C LYS A 179 -12.15 -23.46 -11.44
N GLU A 180 -10.83 -23.54 -11.63
CA GLU A 180 -10.19 -23.28 -12.92
C GLU A 180 -10.58 -21.92 -13.51
N CYS A 181 -10.59 -20.88 -12.67
CA CYS A 181 -10.86 -19.52 -13.12
C CYS A 181 -9.96 -18.48 -12.44
N VAL A 182 -9.96 -17.28 -13.04
CA VAL A 182 -9.43 -16.05 -12.47
C VAL A 182 -10.46 -14.95 -12.59
N HIS A 183 -10.59 -14.14 -11.56
CA HIS A 183 -11.39 -12.92 -11.58
C HIS A 183 -10.45 -11.74 -11.72
N VAL A 184 -10.58 -10.98 -12.80
CA VAL A 184 -9.70 -9.84 -13.10
C VAL A 184 -10.52 -8.57 -13.10
N SER A 185 -10.14 -7.60 -12.28
CA SER A 185 -10.77 -6.29 -12.37
C SER A 185 -10.37 -5.56 -13.64
N VAL A 186 -11.34 -4.93 -14.30
CA VAL A 186 -11.16 -4.19 -15.56
C VAL A 186 -11.53 -2.71 -15.46
N GLY A 187 -11.75 -2.21 -14.23
CA GLY A 187 -11.99 -0.78 -14.01
C GLY A 187 -10.70 0.05 -13.96
N ASP A 188 -10.88 1.36 -13.83
CA ASP A 188 -9.78 2.31 -13.62
C ASP A 188 -9.11 2.13 -12.25
N VAL A 189 -7.95 2.77 -12.05
CA VAL A 189 -7.26 2.79 -10.77
C VAL A 189 -8.08 3.52 -9.68
N PRO A 190 -8.14 3.01 -8.44
CA PRO A 190 -7.57 1.74 -7.99
C PRO A 190 -8.39 0.59 -8.58
N THR A 191 -7.73 -0.35 -9.27
CA THR A 191 -8.44 -1.38 -10.03
C THR A 191 -9.33 -2.23 -9.14
N GLY A 192 -9.01 -2.38 -7.85
CA GLY A 192 -9.86 -3.11 -6.91
C GLY A 192 -11.31 -2.59 -6.84
N TRP A 193 -11.58 -1.33 -7.18
CA TRP A 193 -12.95 -0.77 -7.21
C TRP A 193 -13.74 -1.11 -8.47
N GLY A 194 -13.03 -1.50 -9.52
CA GLY A 194 -13.61 -1.84 -10.81
C GLY A 194 -14.45 -3.12 -10.75
N PRO A 195 -15.28 -3.34 -11.78
CA PRO A 195 -16.00 -4.60 -11.88
C PRO A 195 -15.02 -5.71 -12.29
N TYR A 196 -15.30 -6.93 -11.86
CA TYR A 196 -14.45 -8.09 -12.14
C TYR A 196 -15.05 -8.97 -13.23
N LEU A 197 -14.20 -9.39 -14.17
CA LEU A 197 -14.50 -10.41 -15.16
C LEU A 197 -14.00 -11.77 -14.68
N THR A 198 -14.86 -12.79 -14.77
CA THR A 198 -14.46 -14.17 -14.54
C THR A 198 -13.95 -14.77 -15.84
N VAL A 199 -12.64 -15.03 -15.89
CA VAL A 199 -11.97 -15.67 -17.01
C VAL A 199 -11.80 -17.15 -16.67
N PRO A 200 -12.39 -18.08 -17.44
CA PRO A 200 -12.08 -19.50 -17.32
C PRO A 200 -10.61 -19.71 -17.70
N TRP A 201 -9.94 -20.61 -17.00
CA TRP A 201 -8.52 -20.84 -17.15
C TRP A 201 -8.17 -22.31 -17.02
N SER A 202 -7.55 -22.85 -18.06
CA SER A 202 -7.00 -24.21 -18.07
C SER A 202 -5.49 -24.15 -18.29
N TRP A 203 -4.78 -25.05 -17.64
CA TRP A 203 -3.37 -25.34 -17.92
C TRP A 203 -3.19 -26.28 -19.11
N ASP A 204 -4.24 -27.02 -19.44
CA ASP A 204 -4.28 -27.99 -20.53
C ASP A 204 -5.10 -27.41 -21.69
N GLY A 205 -4.57 -27.46 -22.91
CA GLY A 205 -5.27 -27.01 -24.11
C GLY A 205 -4.47 -26.02 -24.95
N GLU A 206 -5.09 -25.55 -26.03
CA GLU A 206 -4.47 -24.55 -26.92
C GLU A 206 -4.49 -23.17 -26.27
N VAL A 207 -3.39 -22.44 -26.42
CA VAL A 207 -3.34 -21.02 -26.07
C VAL A 207 -4.16 -20.25 -27.10
N GLY A 208 -5.14 -19.48 -26.64
CA GLY A 208 -6.05 -18.75 -27.51
C GLY A 208 -6.64 -17.51 -26.87
N LEU A 209 -7.48 -16.82 -27.65
CA LEU A 209 -8.28 -15.69 -27.18
C LEU A 209 -9.60 -16.23 -26.60
N VAL A 210 -9.99 -15.70 -25.44
CA VAL A 210 -11.30 -15.96 -24.86
C VAL A 210 -12.13 -14.69 -25.08
N ASP A 211 -13.09 -14.77 -26.00
CA ASP A 211 -14.09 -13.70 -26.15
C ASP A 211 -15.00 -13.74 -24.93
N MET A 212 -15.07 -12.63 -24.20
CA MET A 212 -15.90 -12.49 -23.01
C MET A 212 -16.90 -11.35 -23.21
N ASP A 213 -18.15 -11.59 -22.82
CA ASP A 213 -19.16 -10.54 -22.78
C ASP A 213 -18.99 -9.70 -21.51
N LEU A 214 -18.71 -8.40 -21.67
CA LEU A 214 -18.61 -7.44 -20.58
C LEU A 214 -19.93 -7.23 -19.83
N GLN A 215 -21.06 -7.74 -20.32
CA GLN A 215 -22.33 -7.71 -19.58
C GLN A 215 -22.44 -8.81 -18.52
N GLU A 216 -21.57 -9.82 -18.55
CA GLU A 216 -21.50 -10.88 -17.56
C GLU A 216 -20.57 -10.54 -16.39
N LEU A 217 -20.53 -9.28 -15.92
CA LEU A 217 -19.71 -8.89 -14.77
C LEU A 217 -20.25 -9.56 -13.50
N GLN A 218 -19.52 -10.56 -12.98
CA GLN A 218 -20.06 -11.52 -12.01
C GLN A 218 -19.77 -11.18 -10.55
N ILE A 219 -18.93 -10.18 -10.27
CA ILE A 219 -18.63 -9.78 -8.90
C ILE A 219 -18.78 -8.27 -8.75
N ASN A 220 -19.83 -7.88 -8.02
CA ASN A 220 -20.00 -6.50 -7.56
C ASN A 220 -19.06 -6.26 -6.39
N ASN A 221 -18.17 -5.27 -6.52
CA ASN A 221 -17.34 -4.81 -5.42
C ASN A 221 -18.15 -3.81 -4.55
N ASN A 222 -18.38 -4.18 -3.30
CA ASN A 222 -19.06 -3.36 -2.28
C ASN A 222 -18.09 -2.80 -1.23
N ALA A 223 -16.80 -2.78 -1.54
CA ALA A 223 -15.77 -2.30 -0.63
C ALA A 223 -16.05 -0.85 -0.20
N PRO A 224 -15.78 -0.47 1.07
CA PRO A 224 -15.88 0.91 1.51
C PRO A 224 -14.93 1.81 0.72
N ARG A 225 -15.42 2.97 0.26
CA ARG A 225 -14.69 3.93 -0.56
C ARG A 225 -14.72 5.32 0.09
N PRO A 226 -13.69 6.15 -0.10
CA PRO A 226 -13.72 7.56 0.29
C PRO A 226 -14.77 8.32 -0.52
N ASN A 227 -14.97 9.59 -0.19
CA ASN A 227 -15.75 10.50 -1.04
C ASN A 227 -15.19 10.49 -2.47
N GLN A 228 -15.99 10.03 -3.44
CA GLN A 228 -15.52 9.79 -4.80
C GLN A 228 -15.13 11.07 -5.55
N GLU A 229 -15.87 12.16 -5.33
CA GLU A 229 -15.58 13.44 -5.96
C GLU A 229 -14.25 13.99 -5.45
N GLY A 230 -14.07 14.04 -4.12
CA GLY A 230 -12.81 14.43 -3.50
C GLY A 230 -11.64 13.55 -3.94
N TYR A 231 -11.86 12.23 -3.99
CA TYR A 231 -10.85 11.27 -4.42
C TYR A 231 -10.41 11.49 -5.88
N SER A 232 -11.37 11.75 -6.78
CA SER A 232 -11.06 12.00 -8.20
C SER A 232 -10.13 13.20 -8.40
N HIS A 233 -10.37 14.27 -7.63
CA HIS A 233 -9.51 15.45 -7.63
C HIS A 233 -8.14 15.19 -6.99
N PHE A 234 -8.08 14.38 -5.93
CA PHE A 234 -6.82 13.95 -5.34
C PHE A 234 -5.98 13.08 -6.29
N LEU A 235 -6.63 12.19 -7.05
CA LEU A 235 -5.96 11.38 -8.08
C LEU A 235 -5.45 12.26 -9.22
N ALA A 236 -6.22 13.27 -9.63
CA ALA A 236 -5.78 14.27 -10.61
C ALA A 236 -4.55 15.04 -10.10
N ALA A 237 -4.54 15.47 -8.82
CA ALA A 237 -3.39 16.12 -8.20
C ALA A 237 -2.15 15.21 -8.19
N THR A 238 -2.34 13.93 -7.83
CA THR A 238 -1.28 12.90 -7.86
C THR A 238 -0.67 12.75 -9.25
N ARG A 239 -1.52 12.65 -10.28
CA ARG A 239 -1.07 12.55 -11.67
C ARG A 239 -0.32 13.79 -12.12
N MET A 240 -0.85 14.99 -11.84
CA MET A 240 -0.18 16.25 -12.17
C MET A 240 1.21 16.37 -11.53
N HIS A 241 1.34 15.93 -10.27
CA HIS A 241 2.62 15.88 -9.58
C HIS A 241 3.61 14.96 -10.31
N MET A 242 3.18 13.75 -10.70
CA MET A 242 4.06 12.79 -11.36
C MET A 242 4.46 13.23 -12.78
N ASP A 243 3.51 13.79 -13.53
CA ASP A 243 3.69 14.10 -14.95
C ASP A 243 4.43 15.44 -15.16
N THR A 244 4.02 16.50 -14.45
CA THR A 244 4.42 17.88 -14.78
C THR A 244 5.21 18.56 -13.66
N HIS A 245 5.05 18.10 -12.41
CA HIS A 245 5.56 18.77 -11.21
C HIS A 245 5.08 20.23 -11.06
N ASP A 246 3.98 20.63 -11.72
CA ASP A 246 3.37 21.96 -11.58
C ASP A 246 2.63 22.05 -10.24
N LEU A 247 3.31 22.56 -9.21
CA LEU A 247 2.75 22.67 -7.86
C LEU A 247 1.52 23.58 -7.77
N LYS A 248 1.36 24.55 -8.68
CA LYS A 248 0.18 25.41 -8.70
C LYS A 248 -1.03 24.64 -9.22
N ALA A 249 -0.85 23.86 -10.29
CA ALA A 249 -1.91 22.99 -10.80
C ALA A 249 -2.29 21.91 -9.76
N VAL A 250 -1.29 21.30 -9.11
CA VAL A 250 -1.49 20.33 -8.02
C VAL A 250 -2.26 20.97 -6.85
N ALA A 251 -1.90 22.17 -6.43
CA ALA A 251 -2.61 22.91 -5.38
C ALA A 251 -4.08 23.16 -5.75
N GLY A 252 -4.35 23.61 -6.98
CA GLY A 252 -5.72 23.84 -7.45
C GLY A 252 -6.56 22.56 -7.48
N ALA A 253 -5.98 21.42 -7.86
CA ALA A 253 -6.67 20.13 -7.79
C ALA A 253 -6.95 19.70 -6.34
N LEU A 254 -6.02 19.93 -5.41
CA LEU A 254 -6.27 19.69 -3.98
C LEU A 254 -7.33 20.63 -3.40
N ASP A 255 -7.40 21.88 -3.84
CA ASP A 255 -8.45 22.81 -3.42
C ASP A 255 -9.84 22.30 -3.85
N CYS A 256 -9.96 21.72 -5.06
CA CYS A 256 -11.19 21.04 -5.49
C CYS A 256 -11.48 19.80 -4.63
N ALA A 257 -10.46 18.99 -4.30
CA ALA A 257 -10.64 17.82 -3.44
C ALA A 257 -11.15 18.20 -2.04
N ILE A 258 -10.59 19.28 -1.46
CA ILE A 258 -11.00 19.85 -0.19
C ILE A 258 -12.41 20.45 -0.28
N ALA A 259 -12.79 21.08 -1.38
CA ALA A 259 -14.15 21.59 -1.53
C ALA A 259 -15.20 20.47 -1.53
N ALA A 260 -14.88 19.33 -2.16
CA ALA A 260 -15.74 18.15 -2.22
C ALA A 260 -15.78 17.33 -0.91
N ASP A 261 -14.67 17.30 -0.17
CA ASP A 261 -14.57 16.63 1.13
C ASP A 261 -13.77 17.48 2.13
N PRO A 262 -14.41 18.49 2.77
CA PRO A 262 -13.70 19.50 3.56
C PRO A 262 -12.96 19.00 4.78
N ASN A 263 -13.36 17.82 5.28
CA ASN A 263 -12.90 17.26 6.54
C ASN A 263 -11.87 16.14 6.34
N GLU A 264 -11.49 15.81 5.11
CA GLU A 264 -10.49 14.78 4.85
C GLU A 264 -9.06 15.30 5.15
N PRO A 265 -8.42 14.82 6.24
CA PRO A 265 -7.11 15.31 6.67
C PRO A 265 -5.99 15.07 5.65
N THR A 266 -6.08 14.04 4.81
CA THR A 266 -5.06 13.74 3.79
C THR A 266 -4.93 14.89 2.79
N TYR A 267 -6.05 15.45 2.31
CA TYR A 267 -6.02 16.56 1.36
C TYR A 267 -5.46 17.82 2.01
N ARG A 268 -5.90 18.08 3.25
CA ARG A 268 -5.43 19.20 4.07
C ARG A 268 -3.93 19.12 4.33
N PHE A 269 -3.42 17.95 4.69
CA PHE A 269 -2.00 17.73 4.89
C PHE A 269 -1.20 18.06 3.63
N MET A 270 -1.55 17.44 2.49
CA MET A 270 -0.82 17.63 1.24
C MET A 270 -0.85 19.10 0.78
N ARG A 271 -2.01 19.76 0.87
CA ARG A 271 -2.14 21.18 0.53
C ARG A 271 -1.36 22.07 1.47
N GLY A 272 -1.41 21.79 2.78
CA GLY A 272 -0.65 22.50 3.80
C GLY A 272 0.84 22.46 3.51
N VAL A 273 1.41 21.28 3.23
CA VAL A 273 2.84 21.16 2.90
C VAL A 273 3.21 21.91 1.61
N ILE A 274 2.34 21.92 0.59
CA ILE A 274 2.57 22.74 -0.62
C ILE A 274 2.66 24.23 -0.25
N CYS A 275 1.76 24.76 0.58
CA CYS A 275 1.87 26.14 1.09
C CYS A 275 3.24 26.40 1.73
N LEU A 276 3.74 25.43 2.51
CA LEU A 276 5.02 25.59 3.19
C LEU A 276 6.20 25.63 2.21
N ARG A 277 6.16 24.84 1.14
CA ARG A 277 7.17 24.91 0.07
C ARG A 277 7.26 26.31 -0.54
N ASP A 278 6.12 26.97 -0.69
CA ASP A 278 6.01 28.36 -1.17
C ASP A 278 6.13 29.41 -0.06
N LEU A 279 6.50 29.00 1.16
CA LEU A 279 6.69 29.85 2.34
C LEU A 279 5.42 30.62 2.78
N GLN A 280 4.25 30.14 2.38
CA GLN A 280 2.93 30.63 2.80
C GLN A 280 2.55 30.03 4.16
N PHE A 281 3.26 30.43 5.22
CA PHE A 281 3.13 29.78 6.54
C PHE A 281 1.75 29.90 7.17
N GLN A 282 1.05 31.03 6.98
CA GLN A 282 -0.29 31.20 7.57
C GLN A 282 -1.30 30.24 6.94
N GLU A 283 -1.39 30.23 5.61
CA GLU A 283 -2.27 29.32 4.87
C GLU A 283 -1.91 27.85 5.16
N GLY A 284 -0.61 27.53 5.24
CA GLY A 284 -0.15 26.20 5.64
C GLY A 284 -0.58 25.82 7.05
N ALA A 285 -0.56 26.75 8.01
CA ALA A 285 -1.06 26.51 9.37
C ALA A 285 -2.56 26.19 9.35
N ASP A 286 -3.35 27.00 8.64
CA ASP A 286 -4.81 26.83 8.57
C ASP A 286 -5.20 25.44 8.05
N HIS A 287 -4.49 24.94 7.02
CA HIS A 287 -4.68 23.59 6.51
C HIS A 287 -4.28 22.50 7.52
N LEU A 288 -3.11 22.63 8.17
CA LEU A 288 -2.61 21.62 9.10
C LEU A 288 -3.46 21.55 10.38
N ASP A 289 -3.92 22.69 10.89
CA ASP A 289 -4.80 22.78 12.05
C ASP A 289 -6.17 22.15 11.74
N HIS A 290 -6.73 22.40 10.54
CA HIS A 290 -7.95 21.72 10.09
C HIS A 290 -7.73 20.20 9.98
N GLY A 291 -6.61 19.76 9.42
CA GLY A 291 -6.25 18.35 9.37
C GLY A 291 -6.17 17.71 10.77
N LEU A 292 -5.52 18.37 11.72
CA LEU A 292 -5.41 17.91 13.11
C LEU A 292 -6.77 17.81 13.82
N ALA A 293 -7.75 18.63 13.46
CA ALA A 293 -9.09 18.56 14.04
C ALA A 293 -9.86 17.30 13.61
N HIS A 294 -9.47 16.65 12.51
CA HIS A 294 -10.18 15.51 11.93
C HIS A 294 -9.34 14.22 11.85
N GLU A 295 -8.05 14.28 12.19
CA GLU A 295 -7.18 13.11 12.15
C GLU A 295 -7.14 12.33 13.47
N GLU A 296 -7.53 11.06 13.38
CA GLU A 296 -7.62 10.10 14.48
C GLU A 296 -6.55 8.99 14.36
N SER A 297 -6.04 8.71 13.16
CA SER A 297 -4.97 7.74 12.94
C SER A 297 -3.68 8.20 13.64
N PRO A 298 -3.11 7.45 14.60
CA PRO A 298 -1.99 7.90 15.41
C PRO A 298 -0.75 8.28 14.58
N PHE A 299 -0.47 7.51 13.52
CA PHE A 299 0.66 7.78 12.63
C PHE A 299 0.46 9.09 11.84
N ARG A 300 -0.71 9.27 11.24
CA ARG A 300 -1.04 10.48 10.46
C ARG A 300 -1.11 11.72 11.33
N ARG A 301 -1.67 11.58 12.53
CA ARG A 301 -1.69 12.65 13.52
C ARG A 301 -0.27 13.07 13.91
N ALA A 302 0.63 12.11 14.14
CA ALA A 302 2.03 12.40 14.44
C ALA A 302 2.72 13.19 13.32
N GLN A 303 2.47 12.83 12.07
CA GLN A 303 2.95 13.57 10.91
C GLN A 303 2.40 15.01 10.88
N LEU A 304 1.09 15.20 11.02
CA LEU A 304 0.45 16.52 11.07
C LEU A 304 1.03 17.39 12.20
N LEU A 305 1.18 16.84 13.42
CA LEU A 305 1.74 17.54 14.56
C LEU A 305 3.17 18.02 14.32
N LEU A 306 4.01 17.17 13.70
CA LEU A 306 5.39 17.54 13.36
C LEU A 306 5.39 18.76 12.42
N TRP A 307 4.62 18.70 11.34
CA TRP A 307 4.56 19.78 10.36
C TRP A 307 3.92 21.04 10.94
N ALA A 308 2.83 20.93 11.70
CA ALA A 308 2.20 22.07 12.38
C ALA A 308 3.17 22.76 13.35
N SER A 309 3.97 21.99 14.12
CA SER A 309 4.96 22.56 15.04
C SER A 309 6.05 23.37 14.30
N ARG A 310 6.47 22.90 13.11
CA ARG A 310 7.43 23.60 12.26
C ARG A 310 6.87 24.92 11.76
N VAL A 311 5.59 24.96 11.39
CA VAL A 311 4.90 26.18 10.94
C VAL A 311 4.73 27.17 12.08
N ALA A 312 4.28 26.71 13.24
CA ALA A 312 4.14 27.54 14.44
C ALA A 312 5.46 28.24 14.81
N ASP A 313 6.60 27.54 14.70
CA ASP A 313 7.93 28.16 14.88
C ASP A 313 8.23 29.29 13.87
N GLN A 314 7.85 29.13 12.60
CA GLN A 314 8.06 30.16 11.58
C GLN A 314 7.16 31.38 11.81
N LEU A 315 5.96 31.15 12.33
CA LEU A 315 5.01 32.19 12.74
C LEU A 315 5.35 32.80 14.11
N LYS A 316 6.43 32.34 14.77
CA LYS A 316 6.87 32.76 16.11
C LYS A 316 5.84 32.46 17.22
N LEU A 317 4.98 31.47 17.01
CA LEU A 317 4.03 30.94 17.99
C LEU A 317 4.72 29.87 18.85
N THR A 318 5.72 30.28 19.64
CA THR A 318 6.61 29.34 20.35
C THR A 318 5.89 28.43 21.33
N GLU A 319 4.91 28.94 22.08
CA GLU A 319 4.13 28.10 23.02
C GLU A 319 3.33 27.02 22.30
N ASN A 320 2.67 27.38 21.20
CA ASN A 320 1.93 26.43 20.36
C ASN A 320 2.87 25.36 19.77
N ALA A 321 4.04 25.77 19.24
CA ALA A 321 5.02 24.84 18.72
C ALA A 321 5.53 23.84 19.77
N VAL A 322 5.65 24.26 21.03
CA VAL A 322 5.99 23.36 22.16
C VAL A 322 4.85 22.39 22.45
N GLN A 323 3.62 22.87 22.55
CA GLN A 323 2.44 22.04 22.81
C GLN A 323 2.28 20.92 21.76
N LEU A 324 2.37 21.27 20.47
CA LEU A 324 2.27 20.32 19.36
C LEU A 324 3.36 19.24 19.42
N ARG A 325 4.60 19.61 19.78
CA ARG A 325 5.70 18.63 19.96
C ARG A 325 5.48 17.76 21.18
N THR A 326 5.02 18.33 22.29
CA THR A 326 4.70 17.55 23.49
C THR A 326 3.62 16.52 23.20
N GLU A 327 2.58 16.88 22.44
CA GLU A 327 1.56 15.93 21.99
C GLU A 327 2.18 14.83 21.11
N LEU A 328 2.99 15.18 20.11
CA LEU A 328 3.69 14.22 19.25
C LEU A 328 4.57 13.24 20.04
N LEU A 329 5.31 13.72 21.03
CA LEU A 329 6.14 12.88 21.89
C LEU A 329 5.31 11.96 22.80
N SER A 330 4.02 12.24 23.00
CA SER A 330 3.12 11.38 23.76
C SER A 330 2.46 10.27 22.93
N ILE A 331 2.46 10.39 21.60
CA ILE A 331 1.87 9.39 20.70
C ILE A 331 2.61 8.05 20.82
N ARG A 332 1.86 6.99 21.11
CA ARG A 332 2.38 5.62 21.15
C ARG A 332 2.03 4.91 19.86
N HIS A 333 3.02 4.76 19.00
CA HIS A 333 2.87 4.04 17.74
C HIS A 333 4.23 3.47 17.28
N PRO A 334 4.31 2.24 16.74
CA PRO A 334 5.59 1.61 16.41
C PRO A 334 6.46 2.42 15.42
N HIS A 335 5.80 3.13 14.50
CA HIS A 335 6.47 3.77 13.35
C HIS A 335 6.61 5.31 13.45
N VAL A 336 6.31 5.93 14.59
CA VAL A 336 6.43 7.40 14.75
C VAL A 336 7.78 7.87 15.30
N GLY A 337 8.72 6.95 15.57
CA GLY A 337 9.99 7.26 16.22
C GLY A 337 10.84 8.30 15.48
N GLU A 338 10.82 8.32 14.14
CA GLU A 338 11.54 9.33 13.38
C GLU A 338 10.91 10.74 13.51
N TYR A 339 9.58 10.84 13.57
CA TYR A 339 8.90 12.11 13.81
C TYR A 339 9.16 12.62 15.23
N GLN A 340 9.16 11.72 16.22
CA GLN A 340 9.50 12.04 17.60
C GLN A 340 10.95 12.52 17.72
N ALA A 341 11.89 11.80 17.13
CA ALA A 341 13.30 12.21 17.12
C ALA A 341 13.50 13.56 16.39
N ALA A 342 12.73 13.84 15.34
CA ALA A 342 12.73 15.15 14.69
C ALA A 342 12.21 16.25 15.62
N ALA A 343 11.09 16.01 16.31
CA ALA A 343 10.51 16.93 17.28
C ALA A 343 11.48 17.27 18.43
N GLU A 344 12.17 16.27 19.00
CA GLU A 344 13.17 16.47 20.06
C GLU A 344 14.36 17.33 19.59
N ARG A 345 14.88 17.06 18.39
CA ARG A 345 15.95 17.87 17.80
C ARG A 345 15.47 19.30 17.55
N GLU A 346 14.25 19.45 17.05
CA GLU A 346 13.66 20.73 16.68
C GLU A 346 13.27 21.59 17.89
N GLN A 347 13.02 20.97 19.04
CA GLN A 347 12.86 21.67 20.32
C GLN A 347 14.13 22.46 20.71
N LYS A 348 15.31 21.94 20.35
CA LYS A 348 16.61 22.60 20.58
C LYS A 348 16.99 23.53 19.42
N ASN A 349 16.73 23.10 18.19
CA ASN A 349 17.13 23.77 16.97
C ASN A 349 15.98 23.79 15.96
N ARG A 350 15.27 24.93 15.86
CA ARG A 350 14.12 25.10 14.96
C ARG A 350 14.40 24.60 13.55
N TYR A 351 13.38 24.03 12.90
CA TYR A 351 13.48 23.60 11.51
C TYR A 351 13.86 24.78 10.60
N PRO A 352 14.96 24.71 9.83
CA PRO A 352 15.44 25.87 9.08
C PRO A 352 14.49 26.25 7.94
N ARG A 353 14.10 27.54 7.88
CA ARG A 353 13.22 28.08 6.81
C ARG A 353 13.66 27.70 5.40
N ARG A 354 14.98 27.67 5.15
CA ARG A 354 15.57 27.31 3.85
C ARG A 354 15.31 25.87 3.39
N LYS A 355 14.83 24.99 4.28
CA LYS A 355 14.54 23.60 3.94
C LYS A 355 13.13 23.40 3.37
N PHE A 356 12.16 24.26 3.70
CA PHE A 356 10.78 24.09 3.22
C PHE A 356 10.65 24.00 1.69
N PRO A 357 11.33 24.82 0.87
CA PRO A 357 11.22 24.68 -0.59
C PRO A 357 11.76 23.34 -1.15
N ARG A 358 12.55 22.61 -0.35
CA ARG A 358 13.18 21.33 -0.72
C ARG A 358 12.41 20.11 -0.25
N VAL A 359 11.25 20.31 0.37
CA VAL A 359 10.43 19.21 0.87
C VAL A 359 9.94 18.38 -0.30
N VAL A 360 10.09 17.06 -0.19
CA VAL A 360 9.64 16.10 -1.19
C VAL A 360 8.29 15.55 -0.75
N LEU A 361 7.30 15.64 -1.64
CA LEU A 361 5.96 15.10 -1.43
C LEU A 361 5.89 13.69 -2.00
N ASN A 362 5.17 12.80 -1.31
CA ASN A 362 4.79 11.50 -1.83
C ASN A 362 3.27 11.35 -1.72
N PHE A 363 2.57 11.47 -2.84
CA PHE A 363 1.11 11.40 -2.87
C PHE A 363 0.57 10.00 -2.58
N THR A 364 1.27 8.95 -3.04
CA THR A 364 0.90 7.55 -2.76
C THR A 364 0.88 7.27 -1.25
N MET A 365 1.90 7.78 -0.55
CA MET A 365 2.04 7.60 0.88
C MET A 365 1.42 8.72 1.73
N ALA A 366 0.86 9.75 1.07
CA ALA A 366 0.46 11.00 1.71
C ALA A 366 1.54 11.51 2.69
N GLU A 367 2.80 11.58 2.22
CA GLU A 367 3.98 11.83 3.05
C GLU A 367 4.75 13.07 2.58
N ALA A 368 5.49 13.70 3.50
CA ALA A 368 6.41 14.80 3.19
C ALA A 368 7.73 14.66 3.96
N MET A 369 8.86 14.88 3.27
CA MET A 369 10.22 14.75 3.84
C MET A 369 11.12 15.95 3.57
#